data_AF-A0A9D0W1K6-F1
#
_entry.id   AF-A0A9D0W1K6-F1
#
_cell.length_a   1.000
_cell.length_b   1.000
_cell.length_c   1.000
_cell.angle_alpha   90.00
_cell.angle_beta   90.00
_cell.angle_gamma   90.00
#
_symmetry.space_group_name_H-M   'P 1'
#
loop_
_entity.id
_entity.type
_entity.pdbx_description
1 polymer ?
#
loop_
_entity_poly.entity_id
_entity_poly.type
_entity_poly.pdbx_seq_one_letter_code
_entity_poly.pdbx_strand_id
1 'polypeptide(L)' 'MRRTDFHFDLPPELIAQHPAAERSASRLLCLDGDSGALADRQFRDLPQLLRAGDLLVFNDTRVI' A
#
# COMPACT_ATOMS: atom_id res chain seq x y z
N MET A 1 22.83 7.67 6.17
CA MET A 1 22.14 6.58 5.45
C MET A 1 22.67 6.55 4.02
N ARG A 2 22.99 5.37 3.51
CA ARG A 2 23.50 5.15 2.15
C ARG A 2 22.40 4.53 1.32
N ARG A 3 22.44 4.71 -0.01
CA ARG A 3 21.46 4.12 -0.93
C ARG A 3 21.34 2.60 -0.79
N THR A 4 22.44 1.94 -0.45
CA THR A 4 22.52 0.48 -0.23
C THR A 4 21.69 0.00 0.95
N ASP A 5 21.43 0.85 1.94
CA ASP A 5 20.68 0.48 3.14
C ASP A 5 19.19 0.23 2.83
N PHE A 6 18.74 0.56 1.61
CA PHE A 6 17.35 0.38 1.12
C PHE A 6 17.26 -0.52 -0.12
N HIS A 7 18.34 -1.27 -0.43
CA HIS A 7 18.32 -2.21 -1.54
C HIS A 7 17.58 -3.49 -1.16
N PHE A 8 16.78 -4.01 -2.08
CA PHE A 8 16.14 -5.32 -1.99
C PHE A 8 16.05 -5.94 -3.39
N ASP A 9 16.04 -7.27 -3.43
CA ASP A 9 15.85 -8.01 -4.68
C ASP A 9 14.39 -7.94 -5.10
N LEU A 10 14.12 -7.32 -6.26
CA LEU A 10 12.79 -7.22 -6.85
C LEU A 10 12.79 -7.90 -8.23
N PRO A 11 12.24 -9.13 -8.33
CA PRO A 11 12.05 -9.78 -9.61
C PRO A 11 11.18 -8.92 -10.55
N PRO A 12 11.61 -8.67 -11.81
CA PRO A 12 10.88 -7.78 -12.74
C PRO A 12 9.43 -8.17 -12.98
N GLU A 13 9.11 -9.46 -12.93
CA GLU A 13 7.76 -10.01 -13.10
C GLU A 13 6.78 -9.62 -12.00
N LEU A 14 7.28 -9.19 -10.83
CA LEU A 14 6.45 -8.69 -9.73
C LEU A 14 6.10 -7.20 -9.90
N ILE A 15 6.66 -6.52 -10.90
CA ILE A 15 6.31 -5.15 -11.25
C ILE A 15 5.07 -5.18 -12.14
N ALA A 16 3.93 -4.78 -11.57
CA ALA A 16 2.67 -4.67 -12.30
C ALA A 16 2.80 -3.71 -13.49
N GLN A 17 2.63 -4.23 -14.70
CA GLN A 17 2.70 -3.44 -15.95
C GLN A 17 1.41 -2.65 -16.21
N HIS A 18 0.30 -3.13 -15.66
CA HIS A 18 -1.01 -2.52 -15.76
C HIS A 18 -1.68 -2.60 -14.37
N PRO A 19 -2.58 -1.65 -14.04
CA PRO A 19 -3.37 -1.77 -12.82
C PRO A 19 -4.25 -3.02 -12.87
N ALA A 20 -4.69 -3.48 -11.70
CA ALA A 20 -5.75 -4.48 -11.61
C ALA A 20 -7.02 -3.97 -12.32
N ALA A 21 -7.74 -4.87 -12.99
CA ALA A 21 -8.96 -4.53 -13.73
C ALA A 21 -10.00 -3.84 -12.84
N GLU A 22 -10.16 -4.33 -11.61
CA GLU A 22 -10.88 -3.65 -10.53
C GLU A 22 -9.86 -3.08 -9.55
N ARG A 23 -9.85 -1.75 -9.40
CA ARG A 23 -8.86 -1.07 -8.53
C ARG A 23 -8.92 -1.54 -7.06
N SER A 24 -10.11 -1.89 -6.57
CA SER A 24 -10.34 -2.38 -5.20
C SER A 24 -9.95 -3.85 -4.99
N ALA A 25 -9.57 -4.57 -6.05
CA ALA A 25 -9.10 -5.96 -6.00
C ALA A 25 -7.58 -6.07 -5.80
N SER A 26 -6.87 -4.96 -5.61
CA SER A 26 -5.45 -5.01 -5.27
C SER A 26 -5.22 -5.57 -3.87
N ARG A 27 -4.06 -6.21 -3.67
CA ARG A 27 -3.57 -6.62 -2.35
C ARG A 27 -3.25 -5.39 -1.49
N LEU A 28 -3.43 -5.54 -0.18
CA LEU A 28 -3.06 -4.57 0.84
C LEU A 28 -2.18 -5.29 1.88
N LEU A 29 -0.90 -4.90 1.98
CA LEU A 29 -0.03 -5.36 3.06
C LEU A 29 -0.19 -4.44 4.26
N CYS A 30 -0.63 -4.99 5.40
CA CYS A 30 -0.69 -4.30 6.67
C CYS A 30 0.60 -4.58 7.46
N LEU A 31 1.29 -3.51 7.85
CA LEU A 31 2.45 -3.56 8.75
C LEU A 31 2.07 -2.83 10.04
N ASP A 32 2.19 -3.52 11.17
CA ASP A 32 2.13 -2.90 12.48
C ASP A 32 3.49 -2.27 12.81
N GLY A 33 3.51 -0.97 13.09
CA GLY A 33 4.76 -0.20 13.25
C GLY A 33 5.55 -0.55 14.51
N ASP A 34 4.86 -0.97 15.58
CA ASP A 34 5.49 -1.23 16.88
C ASP A 34 6.01 -2.67 16.98
N SER A 35 5.19 -3.64 16.55
CA SER A 35 5.53 -5.07 16.64
C SER A 35 6.21 -5.62 15.38
N GLY A 36 6.12 -4.92 14.25
CA GLY A 36 6.56 -5.42 12.96
C GLY A 36 5.68 -6.53 12.38
N ALA A 37 4.51 -6.79 12.97
CA ALA A 37 3.60 -7.82 12.50
C ALA A 37 3.09 -7.50 11.09
N LEU A 38 3.07 -8.53 10.22
CA LEU A 38 2.61 -8.43 8.85
C LEU A 38 1.29 -9.18 8.67
N ALA A 39 0.38 -8.61 7.88
CA ALA A 39 -0.82 -9.29 7.44
C ALA A 39 -1.16 -8.94 5.99
N ASP A 40 -1.45 -9.95 5.18
CA ASP A 40 -2.01 -9.79 3.84
C ASP A 40 -3.53 -9.60 3.90
N ARG A 41 -4.04 -8.58 3.22
CA ARG A 41 -5.47 -8.27 3.07
C ARG A 41 -5.79 -7.84 1.63
N GLN A 42 -7.06 -7.56 1.36
CA GLN A 42 -7.51 -6.93 0.12
C GLN A 42 -7.76 -5.44 0.35
N PHE A 43 -7.56 -4.60 -0.68
CA PHE A 43 -7.75 -3.16 -0.55
C PHE A 43 -9.20 -2.79 -0.18
N ARG A 44 -10.18 -3.60 -0.59
CA ARG A 44 -11.59 -3.48 -0.18
C ARG A 44 -11.82 -3.62 1.34
N ASP A 45 -10.86 -4.18 2.07
CA ASP A 45 -10.94 -4.35 3.53
C ASP A 45 -10.52 -3.08 4.28
N LEU A 46 -9.93 -2.08 3.59
CA LEU A 46 -9.43 -0.85 4.20
C LEU A 46 -10.44 -0.18 5.15
N PRO A 47 -11.75 -0.05 4.82
CA PRO A 47 -12.71 0.57 5.74
C PRO A 47 -12.82 -0.14 7.10
N GLN A 48 -12.53 -1.44 7.18
CA GLN A 48 -12.57 -2.21 8.44
C GLN A 48 -11.35 -1.93 9.34
N LEU A 49 -10.29 -1.34 8.78
CA LEU A 49 -9.06 -0.99 9.49
C LEU A 49 -9.12 0.41 10.10
N LEU A 50 -10.09 1.23 9.69
CA LEU A 50 -10.26 2.60 10.15
C LEU A 50 -11.14 2.66 11.38
N ARG A 51 -10.86 3.63 12.23
CA ARG A 51 -11.66 3.95 13.40
C ARG A 51 -12.49 5.20 13.15
N ALA A 52 -13.60 5.32 13.86
CA ALA A 52 -14.38 6.54 13.84
C ALA A 52 -13.51 7.73 14.30
N GLY A 53 -13.47 8.79 13.50
CA GLY A 53 -12.63 9.96 13.74
C GLY A 53 -11.30 9.97 12.97
N ASP A 54 -10.94 8.89 12.29
CA ASP A 54 -9.75 8.87 11.42
C ASP A 54 -9.95 9.81 10.22
N LEU A 55 -8.87 10.54 9.85
CA LEU A 55 -8.85 11.44 8.70
C LEU A 55 -8.03 10.83 7.57
N LEU A 56 -8.67 10.56 6.44
CA LEU A 56 -7.99 10.19 5.20
C LEU A 56 -7.67 11.44 4.39
N VAL A 57 -6.38 11.70 4.18
CA VAL A 57 -5.91 12.80 3.35
C VAL A 57 -5.59 12.27 1.95
N PHE A 58 -6.35 12.71 0.96
CA PHE A 58 -6.12 12.37 -0.45
C PHE A 58 -5.43 13.52 -1.16
N ASN A 59 -4.46 13.20 -2.00
CA ASN A 59 -3.90 14.17 -2.94
C ASN A 59 -4.78 14.23 -4.19
N ASP A 60 -5.31 15.42 -4.48
CA ASP A 60 -6.00 15.74 -5.73
C ASP A 60 -5.13 16.72 -6.53
N THR A 61 -4.47 16.21 -7.58
CA THR A 61 -3.55 17.01 -8.40
C THR A 61 -4.32 17.64 -9.57
N ARG A 62 -4.25 18.97 -9.68
CA ARG A 62 -4.78 19.72 -10.84
C ARG A 62 -3.65 20.26 -11.71
N VAL A 63 -3.81 20.13 -13.02
CA VAL A 63 -2.95 20.77 -14.01
C VAL A 63 -3.54 22.16 -14.31
N ILE A 64 -2.71 23.20 -14.23
CA ILE A 64 -3.05 24.59 -14.59
C ILE A 64 -2.57 24.84 -16.02
#